data_AF-A0A7V5GUS2-F1
#
_entry.id   AF-A0A7V5GUS2-F1
#
_cell.length_a   1.000
_cell.length_b   1.000
_cell.length_c   1.000
_cell.angle_alpha   90.00
_cell.angle_beta   90.00
_cell.angle_gamma   90.00
#
_symmetry.space_group_name_H-M   'P 1'
#
loop_
_entity.id
_entity.type
_entity.pdbx_description
1 polymer ?
#
loop_
_entity_poly.entity_id
_entity_poly.type
_entity_poly.pdbx_seq_one_letter_code
_entity_poly.pdbx_strand_id
1 'polypeptide(L)' 'MENVTREPGAAVTVGSFDGVHLGHQRILRRMREYGHKPLTVMIFDPHPQMVVRPYGDPPPQLTTFEERRML' A
#
# COMPACT_ATOMS: atom_id res chain seq x y z
N MET A 1 -6.61 -33.62 6.16
CA MET A 1 -6.15 -32.23 6.34
C MET A 1 -5.12 -31.99 5.26
N GLU A 2 -5.45 -31.12 4.30
CA GLU A 2 -4.61 -30.83 3.15
C GLU A 2 -3.33 -30.11 3.61
N ASN A 3 -2.17 -30.56 3.14
CA ASN A 3 -0.89 -29.90 3.40
C ASN A 3 -0.85 -28.58 2.63
N VAL A 4 -1.08 -27.46 3.32
CA VAL A 4 -0.88 -26.13 2.74
C VAL A 4 0.62 -25.87 2.65
N THR A 5 1.16 -25.92 1.44
CA THR A 5 2.53 -25.48 1.16
C THR A 5 2.64 -23.99 1.45
N ARG A 6 3.55 -23.60 2.34
CA ARG A 6 3.81 -22.18 2.65
C ARG A 6 4.87 -21.64 1.72
N GLU A 7 4.47 -20.68 0.89
CA GLU A 7 5.42 -19.89 0.09
C GLU A 7 6.34 -19.04 0.97
N PRO A 8 7.56 -18.72 0.50
CA PRO A 8 8.47 -17.81 1.18
C PRO A 8 7.81 -16.43 1.26
N GLY A 9 7.24 -16.12 2.44
CA GLY A 9 6.36 -14.96 2.62
C GLY A 9 6.95 -13.61 2.19
N ALA A 10 6.09 -12.62 1.96
CA ALA A 10 6.46 -11.28 1.51
C ALA A 10 6.67 -10.29 2.67
N ALA A 11 7.40 -9.21 2.41
CA ALA A 11 7.35 -8.02 3.25
C ALA A 11 6.26 -7.09 2.70
N VAL A 12 5.26 -6.80 3.51
CA VAL A 12 4.05 -6.06 3.08
C VAL A 12 3.92 -4.77 3.88
N THR A 13 3.57 -3.68 3.19
CA THR A 13 3.09 -2.45 3.83
C THR A 13 1.68 -2.13 3.32
N VAL A 14 0.87 -1.50 4.16
CA VAL A 14 -0.51 -1.12 3.82
C VAL A 14 -0.69 0.37 4.12
N GLY A 15 -1.32 1.11 3.22
CA GLY A 15 -1.57 2.55 3.38
C GLY A 15 -2.15 3.19 2.14
N SER A 16 -2.55 4.47 2.19
CA SER A 16 -3.03 5.16 0.99
C SER A 16 -1.92 5.38 -0.04
N PHE A 17 -0.69 5.62 0.42
CA PHE A 17 0.49 5.95 -0.42
C PHE A 17 0.28 7.10 -1.41
N ASP A 18 -0.74 7.93 -1.17
CA ASP A 18 -1.09 9.07 -2.01
C ASP A 18 0.03 10.12 -1.99
N GLY A 19 0.53 10.51 -3.17
CA GLY A 19 1.65 11.45 -3.33
C GLY A 19 3.04 10.97 -2.87
N VAL A 20 3.18 9.77 -2.26
CA VAL A 20 4.48 9.13 -1.93
C VAL A 20 5.51 10.09 -1.28
N HIS A 21 5.05 10.87 -0.30
CA HIS A 21 5.89 11.83 0.41
C HIS A 21 7.03 11.16 1.20
N LEU A 22 7.90 11.97 1.84
CA LEU A 22 9.10 11.50 2.56
C LEU A 22 8.81 10.39 3.60
N GLY A 23 7.67 10.45 4.29
CA GLY A 23 7.21 9.39 5.19
C GLY A 23 7.03 8.02 4.49
N HIS A 24 6.27 7.97 3.40
CA HIS A 24 6.11 6.76 2.58
C HIS A 24 7.45 6.25 2.06
N GLN A 25 8.32 7.13 1.57
CA GLN A 25 9.66 6.75 1.10
C GLN A 25 10.53 6.15 2.21
N ARG A 26 10.36 6.57 3.47
CA ARG A 26 11.07 5.95 4.60
C ARG A 26 10.57 4.54 4.87
N ILE A 27 9.25 4.30 4.78
CA ILE A 27 8.66 2.97 4.90
C ILE A 27 9.19 2.05 3.79
N LEU A 28 9.13 2.49 2.53
CA LEU A 28 9.60 1.69 1.38
C LEU A 28 11.10 1.38 1.48
N ARG A 29 11.93 2.33 1.92
CA ARG A 29 13.36 2.08 2.18
C ARG A 29 13.56 1.03 3.27
N ARG A 30 12.81 1.13 4.38
CA ARG A 30 12.88 0.15 5.46
C ARG A 30 12.42 -1.24 5.00
N MET A 31 11.44 -1.32 4.11
CA MET A 31 11.01 -2.61 3.54
C MET A 31 12.14 -3.32 2.77
N ARG A 32 12.96 -2.56 2.03
CA ARG A 32 14.12 -3.10 1.30
C ARG A 32 15.20 -3.70 2.22
N GLU A 33 15.19 -3.37 3.50
CA GLU A 33 16.12 -3.93 4.49
C GLU A 33 15.75 -5.39 4.86
N TYR A 34 14.56 -5.91 4.50
CA TYR A 34 14.14 -7.29 4.78
C TYR A 34 14.69 -8.36 3.80
N GLY A 35 15.71 -8.01 2.99
CA GLY A 35 16.41 -8.93 2.10
C GLY A 35 15.66 -9.24 0.79
N HIS A 36 15.85 -10.45 0.25
CA HIS A 36 15.30 -10.88 -1.05
C HIS A 36 13.82 -11.24 -1.04
N LYS A 37 13.08 -10.87 0.01
CA LYS A 37 11.64 -11.14 0.06
C LYS A 37 10.92 -10.25 -0.95
N PRO A 38 9.88 -10.76 -1.63
CA PRO A 38 8.99 -9.90 -2.40
C PRO A 38 8.50 -8.74 -1.54
N LEU A 39 8.56 -7.53 -2.08
CA LEU A 39 8.02 -6.33 -1.44
C LEU A 39 6.65 -6.04 -2.05
N THR A 40 5.65 -5.85 -1.21
CA THR A 40 4.29 -5.56 -1.68
C THR A 40 3.75 -4.33 -0.97
N VAL A 41 3.29 -3.37 -1.75
CA VAL A 41 2.53 -2.21 -1.27
C VAL A 41 1.06 -2.49 -1.52
N MET A 42 0.28 -2.57 -0.45
CA MET A 42 -1.17 -2.67 -0.53
C MET A 42 -1.77 -1.29 -0.32
N ILE A 43 -2.50 -0.80 -1.34
CA ILE A 43 -3.17 0.48 -1.30
C ILE A 43 -4.69 0.34 -1.12
N PHE A 44 -5.32 1.42 -0.69
CA PHE A 44 -6.77 1.51 -0.60
C PHE A 44 -7.32 2.27 -1.79
N ASP A 45 -8.24 1.65 -2.52
CA ASP A 45 -9.00 2.28 -3.59
C ASP A 45 -10.46 1.75 -3.55
N PRO A 46 -11.48 2.61 -3.38
CA PRO A 46 -11.40 4.06 -3.20
C PRO A 46 -10.75 4.44 -1.85
N HIS A 47 -10.38 5.73 -1.67
CA HIS A 47 -9.75 6.20 -0.45
C HIS A 47 -10.58 5.83 0.80
N PRO A 48 -9.99 5.36 1.91
CA PRO A 48 -10.74 4.81 3.05
C PRO A 48 -11.80 5.75 3.63
N GLN A 49 -11.51 7.06 3.63
CA GLN A 49 -12.48 8.07 4.07
C GLN A 49 -13.75 8.11 3.22
N MET A 50 -13.67 7.80 1.92
CA MET A 50 -14.86 7.73 1.06
C MET A 50 -15.78 6.58 1.44
N VAL A 51 -15.22 5.49 1.97
CA VAL A 51 -15.99 4.34 2.46
C VAL A 51 -16.59 4.62 3.83
N VAL A 52 -15.79 5.18 4.74
CA VAL A 52 -16.20 5.44 6.13
C VAL A 52 -17.12 6.67 6.25
N ARG A 53 -17.02 7.63 5.33
CA ARG A 53 -17.82 8.87 5.29
C ARG A 53 -18.42 9.07 3.89
N PRO A 54 -19.44 8.29 3.51
CA PRO A 54 -19.97 8.31 2.15
C PRO A 54 -20.73 9.59 1.77
N TYR A 55 -21.12 10.42 2.75
CA TYR A 55 -21.91 11.64 2.54
C TYR A 55 -21.10 12.95 2.64
N GLY A 56 -19.77 12.87 2.74
CA GLY A 56 -18.89 14.04 2.75
C GLY A 56 -18.15 14.22 1.43
N ASP A 57 -17.52 15.39 1.25
CA ASP A 57 -16.64 15.60 0.11
C ASP A 57 -15.49 14.58 0.14
N PRO A 58 -15.16 13.95 -1.00
CA PRO A 58 -14.01 13.07 -1.06
C PRO A 58 -12.74 13.88 -0.76
N PRO A 59 -11.78 13.28 -0.03
CA PRO A 59 -10.52 13.96 0.20
C PRO A 59 -9.80 14.21 -1.13
N PRO A 60 -9.14 15.38 -1.29
CA PRO A 60 -8.31 15.61 -2.46
C PRO A 60 -7.21 14.56 -2.51
N GLN A 61 -7.00 13.99 -3.70
CA GLN A 61 -5.93 13.02 -3.94
C GLN A 61 -4.78 13.70 -4.66
N LEU A 62 -3.55 13.48 -4.19
CA LEU A 62 -2.33 14.02 -4.77
C LEU A 62 -1.91 13.28 -6.03
N THR A 63 -2.24 11.98 -6.12
CA THR A 63 -2.00 11.15 -7.29
C THR A 63 -3.23 10.37 -7.69
N THR A 64 -3.26 9.92 -8.93
CA THR A 64 -4.23 8.97 -9.47
C THR A 64 -3.93 7.55 -9.00
N PHE A 65 -4.90 6.65 -9.13
CA PHE A 65 -4.70 5.23 -8.87
C PHE A 65 -3.58 4.65 -9.74
N GLU A 66 -3.53 5.00 -11.04
CA GLU A 66 -2.51 4.51 -11.95
C GLU A 66 -1.10 4.97 -11.57
N GLU A 67 -0.92 6.22 -11.14
CA GLU A 67 0.37 6.69 -10.61
C GLU A 67 0.79 5.92 -9.36
N ARG A 68 -0.16 5.58 -8.47
CA ARG A 68 0.11 4.74 -7.29
C ARG A 68 0.46 3.29 -7.64
N ARG A 69 -0.04 2.75 -8.76
CA ARG A 69 0.30 1.39 -9.21
C ARG A 69 1.75 1.27 -9.72
N MET A 70 2.38 2.39 -10.07
CA MET A 70 3.77 2.43 -10.55
C MET A 70 4.81 2.50 -9.41
N LEU A 71 4.37 2.39 -8.15
CA LEU A 71 5.21 2.39 -6.95
C LEU A 71 6.19 1.21 -6.85
#